data_AF-A0A7D9I546-F1
#
_entry.id   AF-A0A7D9I546-F1
#
_cell.length_a   1.000
_cell.length_b   1.000
_cell.length_c   1.000
_cell.angle_alpha   90.00
_cell.angle_beta   90.00
_cell.angle_gamma   90.00
#
_symmetry.space_group_name_H-M   'P 1'
#
loop_
_entity.id
_entity.type
_entity.pdbx_description
1 polymer ?
#
loop_
_entity_poly.entity_id
_entity_poly.type
_entity_poly.pdbx_seq_one_letter_code
_entity_poly.pdbx_strand_id
1 'polypeptide(L)'
;MGGVDRNDQMKSYYAIKFRSRKWWHRVFFELLDRCVVNGHILELESPNHEPRTLKEFRVELAKKLIGDYTSRKRPGRPSMELTARLTERHFPSHLPTNEKGKVKERRCHVCSTKDQPRKTSYWCADCGVGLCAAPCFRIHHTHQ
;
A
#
# COMPACT_ATOMS: atom_id res chain seq x y z
N MET A 1 32.09 -38.84 -22.72
CA MET A 1 32.23 -38.04 -21.47
C MET A 1 31.40 -36.74 -21.50
N GLY A 2 30.19 -36.70 -22.08
CA GLY A 2 29.43 -35.43 -22.22
C GLY A 2 28.14 -35.31 -21.37
N GLY A 3 27.81 -36.33 -20.57
CA GLY A 3 26.55 -36.35 -19.82
C GLY A 3 26.50 -35.29 -18.70
N VAL A 4 27.63 -35.05 -18.04
CA VAL A 4 27.75 -34.04 -16.97
C VAL A 4 27.64 -32.63 -17.56
N ASP A 5 28.35 -32.35 -18.65
CA ASP A 5 28.30 -31.04 -19.32
C ASP A 5 26.90 -30.73 -19.85
N ARG A 6 26.22 -31.74 -20.42
CA ARG A 6 24.84 -31.60 -20.89
C ARG A 6 23.87 -31.31 -19.74
N ASN A 7 24.05 -31.95 -18.59
CA ASN A 7 23.23 -31.67 -17.40
C ASN A 7 23.45 -30.24 -16.91
N ASP A 8 24.71 -29.79 -16.80
CA ASP A 8 25.02 -28.43 -16.36
C ASP A 8 24.55 -27.37 -17.36
N GLN A 9 24.66 -27.65 -18.66
CA GLN A 9 24.10 -26.82 -19.73
C GLN A 9 22.57 -26.70 -19.59
N MET A 10 21.85 -27.82 -19.46
CA MET A 10 20.38 -27.80 -19.31
C MET A 10 19.93 -27.09 -18.03
N LYS A 11 20.71 -27.23 -16.95
CA LYS A 11 20.50 -26.47 -15.71
C LYS A 11 20.68 -24.97 -15.95
N SER A 12 21.75 -24.58 -16.63
CA SER A 12 22.14 -23.17 -16.83
C SER A 12 21.05 -22.32 -17.49
N TYR A 13 20.23 -22.91 -18.37
CA TYR A 13 19.18 -22.19 -19.09
C TYR A 13 18.09 -21.60 -18.19
N TYR A 14 17.74 -22.28 -17.10
CA TYR A 14 16.66 -21.86 -16.20
C TYR A 14 17.02 -22.06 -14.72
N ALA A 15 18.28 -21.83 -14.37
CA ALA A 15 18.78 -22.01 -13.01
C ALA A 15 18.03 -21.13 -11.99
N ILE A 16 17.70 -21.69 -10.83
CA ILE A 16 17.03 -20.96 -9.75
C ILE A 16 18.05 -20.05 -9.06
N LYS A 17 17.95 -18.76 -9.35
CA LYS A 17 18.79 -17.73 -8.73
C LYS A 17 18.23 -17.36 -7.36
N PHE A 18 18.75 -17.99 -6.31
CA PHE A 18 18.37 -17.69 -4.93
C PHE A 18 19.56 -17.16 -4.12
N ARG A 19 19.41 -15.98 -3.49
CA ARG A 19 20.43 -15.41 -2.61
C ARG A 19 20.02 -15.63 -1.16
N SER A 20 20.84 -16.38 -0.41
CA SER A 20 20.64 -16.57 1.02
C SER A 20 21.95 -16.45 1.79
N ARG A 21 21.85 -16.03 3.06
CA ARG A 21 22.97 -16.04 4.01
C ARG A 21 23.29 -17.46 4.50
N LYS A 22 22.31 -18.38 4.44
CA LYS A 22 22.48 -19.78 4.85
C LYS A 22 23.02 -20.59 3.68
N TRP A 23 24.20 -21.19 3.85
CA TRP A 23 24.91 -21.92 2.78
C TRP A 23 24.13 -23.12 2.24
N TRP A 24 23.37 -23.81 3.09
CA TRP A 24 22.63 -25.03 2.71
C TRP A 24 21.52 -24.76 1.69
N HIS A 25 20.96 -23.55 1.64
CA HIS A 25 19.98 -23.20 0.61
C HIS A 25 20.57 -23.34 -0.79
N ARG A 26 21.85 -23.01 -0.98
CA ARG A 26 22.53 -23.19 -2.26
C ARG A 26 22.51 -24.66 -2.68
N VAL A 27 22.83 -25.57 -1.76
CA VAL A 27 22.81 -27.03 -2.02
C VAL A 27 21.39 -27.51 -2.32
N PHE A 28 20.40 -27.06 -1.56
CA PHE A 28 19.01 -27.43 -1.76
C PHE A 28 18.47 -27.05 -3.15
N PHE A 29 18.65 -25.79 -3.56
CA PHE A 29 18.15 -25.35 -4.89
C PHE A 29 18.92 -25.99 -6.04
N GLU A 30 20.22 -26.25 -5.84
CA GLU A 30 21.08 -26.94 -6.80
C GLU A 30 20.68 -28.42 -6.98
N LEU A 31 20.16 -29.07 -5.93
CA LEU A 31 19.52 -30.38 -6.03
C LEU A 31 18.15 -30.31 -6.69
N LEU A 32 17.33 -29.32 -6.34
CA LEU A 32 16.01 -29.13 -6.93
C LEU A 32 16.10 -28.96 -8.45
N ASP A 33 17.01 -28.13 -8.92
CA ASP A 33 17.24 -27.92 -10.36
C ASP A 33 17.66 -29.21 -11.08
N ARG A 34 18.48 -30.06 -10.44
CA ARG A 34 18.83 -31.39 -10.98
C ARG A 34 17.62 -32.32 -11.04
N CYS A 35 16.78 -32.33 -10.00
CA CYS A 35 15.56 -33.14 -10.00
C CYS A 35 14.64 -32.76 -11.15
N VAL A 36 14.51 -31.46 -11.46
CA VAL A 36 13.71 -30.97 -12.60
C VAL A 36 14.29 -31.44 -13.93
N VAL A 37 15.60 -31.30 -14.14
CA VAL A 37 16.25 -31.76 -15.39
C VAL A 37 16.14 -33.28 -15.54
N ASN A 38 16.37 -34.04 -14.47
CA ASN A 38 16.26 -35.50 -14.50
C ASN A 38 14.82 -35.96 -14.74
N GLY A 39 13.83 -35.31 -14.11
CA GLY A 39 12.42 -35.59 -14.36
C GLY A 39 12.02 -35.33 -15.81
N HIS A 40 12.58 -34.28 -16.44
CA HIS A 40 12.36 -34.02 -17.86
C HIS A 40 12.99 -35.10 -18.76
N ILE A 41 14.21 -35.56 -18.46
CA ILE A 41 14.85 -36.66 -19.19
C ILE A 41 14.01 -37.93 -19.12
N LEU A 42 13.53 -38.29 -17.91
CA LEU A 42 12.67 -39.46 -17.71
C LEU A 42 11.36 -39.36 -18.49
N GLU A 43 10.79 -38.17 -18.62
CA GLU A 43 9.59 -37.97 -19.43
C GLU A 43 9.87 -38.16 -20.93
N LEU A 44 11.01 -37.67 -21.42
CA LEU A 44 11.43 -37.87 -22.82
C LEU A 44 11.75 -39.33 -23.15
N GLU A 45 12.20 -40.10 -22.17
CA GLU A 45 12.47 -41.54 -22.31
C GLU A 45 11.21 -42.40 -22.15
N SER A 46 10.11 -41.82 -21.65
CA SER A 46 8.87 -42.54 -21.43
C SER A 46 8.07 -42.68 -22.73
N PRO A 47 7.60 -43.88 -23.10
CA PRO A 47 6.81 -44.09 -24.30
C PRO A 47 5.39 -43.49 -24.21
N ASN A 48 4.95 -43.10 -23.01
CA ASN A 48 3.59 -42.62 -22.75
C ASN A 48 3.46 -41.09 -22.74
N HIS A 49 4.56 -40.38 -22.99
CA HIS A 49 4.59 -38.92 -22.97
C HIS A 49 5.07 -38.38 -24.31
N GLU A 50 4.33 -37.42 -24.86
CA GLU A 50 4.77 -36.67 -26.02
C GLU A 50 6.01 -35.84 -25.67
N PRO A 51 7.08 -35.86 -26.50
CA PRO A 51 8.24 -35.03 -26.28
C PRO A 51 7.86 -33.55 -26.24
N ARG A 52 8.29 -32.86 -25.18
CA ARG A 52 8.09 -31.42 -25.01
C ARG A 52 9.37 -30.72 -24.65
N THR A 53 9.37 -29.40 -24.70
CA THR A 53 10.55 -28.62 -24.30
C THR A 53 10.72 -28.58 -22.79
N LEU A 54 11.95 -28.41 -22.31
CA LEU A 54 12.25 -28.22 -20.88
C LEU A 54 11.46 -27.05 -20.25
N LYS A 55 11.16 -26.02 -21.03
CA LYS A 55 10.35 -24.87 -20.60
C LYS A 55 8.91 -25.27 -20.33
N GLU A 56 8.28 -25.99 -21.25
CA GLU A 56 6.90 -26.46 -21.11
C GLU A 56 6.77 -27.42 -19.93
N PHE A 57 7.73 -28.34 -19.79
CA PHE A 57 7.83 -29.23 -18.64
C PHE A 57 7.83 -28.45 -17.32
N ARG A 58 8.70 -27.44 -17.18
CA ARG A 58 8.79 -26.61 -15.98
C ARG A 58 7.51 -25.85 -15.68
N VAL A 59 6.86 -25.27 -16.69
CA VAL A 59 5.62 -24.51 -16.51
C VAL A 59 4.51 -25.42 -16.00
N GLU A 60 4.35 -26.60 -16.59
CA GLU A 60 3.36 -27.56 -16.12
C GLU A 60 3.67 -28.13 -14.75
N LEU A 61 4.94 -28.44 -14.48
CA LEU A 61 5.39 -28.88 -13.17
C LEU A 61 5.06 -27.83 -12.10
N ALA A 62 5.33 -26.55 -12.37
CA ALA A 62 5.00 -25.46 -11.46
C ALA A 62 3.49 -25.36 -11.22
N LYS A 63 2.67 -25.43 -12.29
CA LYS A 63 1.20 -25.44 -12.16
C LYS A 63 0.72 -26.61 -11.29
N LYS A 64 1.24 -27.82 -11.50
CA LYS A 64 0.88 -29.02 -10.72
C LYS A 64 1.32 -28.92 -9.26
N LEU A 65 2.51 -28.36 -8.98
CA LEU A 65 3.01 -28.17 -7.62
C LEU A 65 2.26 -27.08 -6.86
N ILE A 66 1.82 -26.02 -7.54
CA ILE A 66 0.99 -24.96 -6.95
C ILE A 66 -0.43 -25.49 -6.70
N GLY A 67 -0.99 -26.24 -7.66
CA GLY A 67 -2.35 -26.77 -7.57
C GLY A 67 -3.36 -25.65 -7.29
N ASP A 68 -4.19 -25.83 -6.26
CA ASP A 68 -5.21 -24.87 -5.84
C ASP A 68 -4.71 -23.85 -4.79
N TYR A 69 -3.41 -23.85 -4.49
CA TYR A 69 -2.86 -22.95 -3.48
C TYR A 69 -2.99 -21.48 -3.92
N THR A 70 -3.52 -20.65 -3.02
CA THR A 70 -3.58 -19.20 -3.20
C THR A 70 -2.95 -18.48 -1.99
N SER A 71 -1.97 -17.63 -2.26
CA SER A 71 -1.36 -16.74 -1.25
C SER A 71 -2.18 -15.46 -1.01
N ARG A 72 -3.38 -15.36 -1.61
CA ARG A 72 -4.27 -14.20 -1.41
C ARG A 72 -4.60 -14.10 0.07
N LYS A 73 -3.99 -13.12 0.72
CA LYS A 73 -4.36 -12.73 2.08
C LYS A 73 -5.82 -12.29 2.04
N ARG A 74 -6.64 -12.84 2.95
CA ARG A 74 -7.98 -12.31 3.18
C ARG A 74 -7.85 -10.81 3.45
N PRO A 75 -8.74 -9.96 2.92
CA PRO A 75 -8.73 -8.54 3.26
C PRO A 75 -8.67 -8.42 4.78
N GLY A 76 -7.62 -7.77 5.30
CA GLY A 76 -7.57 -7.44 6.71
C GLY A 76 -8.73 -6.51 7.06
N ARG A 77 -9.07 -6.40 8.35
CA ARG A 77 -10.02 -5.38 8.82
C ARG A 77 -9.59 -4.03 8.25
N PRO A 78 -10.50 -3.24 7.64
CA PRO A 78 -10.17 -1.91 7.18
C PRO A 78 -9.51 -1.15 8.33
N SER A 79 -8.32 -0.59 8.09
CA SER A 79 -7.78 0.41 9.01
C SER A 79 -8.86 1.48 9.16
N MET A 80 -9.28 1.76 10.39
CA MET A 80 -10.26 2.81 10.66
C MET A 80 -9.71 4.09 10.03
N GLU A 81 -10.35 4.51 8.95
CA GLU A 81 -9.86 5.58 8.10
C GLU A 81 -9.88 6.85 8.96
N LEU A 82 -8.72 7.50 9.06
CA LEU A 82 -8.53 8.70 9.88
C LEU A 82 -9.29 9.93 9.35
N THR A 83 -10.16 9.74 8.35
CA THR A 83 -10.97 10.73 7.65
C THR A 83 -12.03 11.38 8.55
N ALA A 84 -12.48 10.69 9.61
CA ALA A 84 -13.40 11.26 10.60
C ALA A 84 -12.80 12.43 11.42
N ARG A 85 -11.48 12.70 11.34
CA ARG A 85 -10.88 13.83 12.06
C ARG A 85 -11.25 15.20 11.50
N LEU A 86 -11.70 15.28 10.24
CA LEU A 86 -11.89 16.54 9.52
C LEU A 86 -13.35 16.84 9.14
N THR A 87 -14.27 15.89 9.28
CA THR A 87 -15.63 16.02 8.73
C THR A 87 -16.68 16.55 9.73
N GLU A 88 -16.41 16.51 11.03
CA GLU A 88 -17.42 16.82 12.06
C GLU A 88 -17.04 17.99 13.00
N ARG A 89 -16.04 18.80 12.64
CA ARG A 89 -15.58 19.89 13.51
C ARG A 89 -15.58 21.22 12.77
N HIS A 90 -16.14 22.24 13.40
CA HIS A 90 -15.98 23.62 12.97
C HIS A 90 -14.52 24.05 13.15
N PHE A 91 -13.90 24.59 12.11
CA PHE A 91 -12.51 25.05 12.13
C PHE A 91 -12.40 26.57 11.98
N PRO A 92 -11.51 27.25 12.72
CA PRO A 92 -11.27 28.68 12.53
C PRO A 92 -10.62 28.94 11.17
N SER A 93 -11.24 29.81 10.38
CA SER A 93 -10.71 30.30 9.11
C SER A 93 -10.47 31.80 9.19
N HIS A 94 -9.60 32.32 8.33
CA HIS A 94 -9.43 33.77 8.17
C HIS A 94 -10.51 34.35 7.24
N LEU A 95 -10.96 35.56 7.53
CA LEU A 95 -11.83 36.33 6.64
C LEU A 95 -11.07 36.72 5.37
N PRO A 96 -11.76 36.85 4.23
CA PRO A 96 -11.11 37.23 2.97
C PRO A 96 -10.52 38.63 3.04
N THR A 97 -9.43 38.83 2.32
CA THR A 97 -8.73 40.10 2.21
C THR A 97 -9.49 41.09 1.33
N ASN A 98 -9.47 42.38 1.67
CA ASN A 98 -9.95 43.45 0.79
C ASN A 98 -8.98 43.67 -0.39
N GLU A 99 -9.43 44.39 -1.43
CA GLU A 99 -8.64 44.79 -2.61
C GLU A 99 -7.32 45.51 -2.25
N LYS A 100 -7.23 46.11 -1.06
CA LYS A 100 -6.04 46.79 -0.52
C LYS A 100 -5.12 45.88 0.31
N GLY A 101 -5.28 44.56 0.26
CA GLY A 101 -4.40 43.61 0.96
C GLY A 101 -4.62 43.51 2.48
N LYS A 102 -5.61 44.21 3.06
CA LYS A 102 -5.97 44.09 4.48
C LYS A 102 -7.03 43.02 4.72
N VAL A 103 -6.78 42.13 5.68
CA VAL A 103 -7.73 41.09 6.13
C VAL A 103 -9.00 41.77 6.65
N LYS A 104 -10.18 41.35 6.17
CA LYS A 104 -11.45 41.87 6.68
C LYS A 104 -11.63 41.50 8.15
N GLU A 105 -12.23 42.39 8.93
CA GLU A 105 -12.53 42.15 10.33
C GLU A 105 -14.05 42.18 10.55
N ARG A 106 -14.56 41.25 11.36
CA ARG A 106 -15.96 41.24 11.84
C ARG A 106 -15.99 41.38 13.36
N ARG A 107 -17.14 41.79 13.91
CA ARG A 107 -17.35 41.77 15.36
C ARG A 107 -17.49 40.34 15.85
N CYS A 108 -16.89 40.03 17.00
CA CYS A 108 -17.05 38.71 17.60
C CYS A 108 -18.47 38.54 18.17
N HIS A 109 -19.17 37.47 17.80
CA HIS A 109 -20.53 37.21 18.28
C HIS A 109 -20.62 37.04 19.81
N VAL A 110 -19.61 36.43 20.43
CA VAL A 110 -19.65 36.08 21.86
C VAL A 110 -19.21 37.24 22.76
N CYS A 111 -18.15 37.98 22.40
CA CYS A 111 -17.54 38.97 23.28
C CYS A 111 -17.67 40.42 22.83
N SER A 112 -18.27 40.72 21.67
CA SER A 112 -18.48 42.10 21.24
C SER A 112 -19.77 42.64 21.85
N THR A 113 -19.65 43.63 22.72
CA THR A 113 -20.80 44.40 23.24
C THR A 113 -20.88 45.77 22.56
N LYS A 114 -21.96 46.53 22.81
CA LYS A 114 -22.12 47.90 22.29
C LYS A 114 -21.04 48.84 22.88
N ASP A 115 -20.70 48.65 24.15
CA ASP A 115 -19.73 49.49 24.87
C ASP A 115 -18.27 49.09 24.62
N GLN A 116 -18.01 47.81 24.31
CA GLN A 116 -16.68 47.30 23.98
C GLN A 116 -16.71 46.46 22.70
N PRO A 117 -16.62 47.10 21.52
CA PRO A 117 -16.62 46.40 20.25
C PRO A 117 -15.31 45.64 20.05
N ARG A 118 -15.38 44.30 20.03
CA ARG A 118 -14.22 43.43 19.72
C ARG A 118 -14.30 42.95 18.28
N LYS A 119 -13.26 43.28 17.51
CA LYS A 119 -13.10 42.85 16.12
C LYS A 119 -12.16 41.64 16.01
N THR A 120 -12.40 40.80 15.02
CA THR A 120 -11.62 39.60 14.75
C THR A 120 -11.52 39.34 13.25
N SER A 121 -10.36 38.85 12.83
CA SER A 121 -10.08 38.35 11.48
C SER A 121 -10.44 36.87 11.31
N TYR A 122 -10.87 36.20 12.37
CA TYR A 122 -11.25 34.79 12.37
C TYR A 122 -12.77 34.62 12.28
N TRP A 123 -13.20 33.61 11.52
CA TRP A 123 -14.60 33.24 11.37
C TRP A 123 -14.77 31.74 11.22
N CYS A 124 -15.96 31.23 11.52
CA CYS A 124 -16.34 29.86 11.18
C CYS A 124 -17.00 29.87 9.80
N ALA A 125 -16.46 29.10 8.85
CA ALA A 125 -17.00 29.03 7.49
C ALA A 125 -18.38 28.36 7.47
N ASP A 126 -18.61 27.36 8.32
CA ASP A 126 -19.88 26.60 8.35
C ASP A 126 -21.00 27.40 9.03
N CYS A 127 -20.69 28.17 10.07
CA CYS A 127 -21.67 28.96 10.81
C CYS A 127 -21.79 30.42 10.33
N GLY A 128 -20.86 30.90 9.50
CA GLY A 128 -20.87 32.26 8.96
C GLY A 128 -20.58 33.39 9.97
N VAL A 129 -20.21 33.06 11.21
CA VAL A 129 -20.02 34.01 12.32
C VAL A 129 -18.56 34.38 12.56
N GLY A 130 -18.31 35.65 12.92
CA GLY A 130 -17.00 36.12 13.38
C GLY A 130 -16.77 35.73 14.84
N LEU A 131 -15.66 35.04 15.13
CA LEU A 131 -15.34 34.51 16.46
C LEU A 131 -13.86 34.71 16.75
N CYS A 132 -13.50 35.18 17.95
CA CYS A 132 -12.09 35.20 18.36
C CYS A 132 -11.53 33.78 18.44
N ALA A 133 -10.29 33.58 18.00
CA ALA A 133 -9.63 32.26 17.93
C ALA A 133 -9.71 31.47 19.25
N ALA A 134 -9.53 32.14 20.39
CA ALA A 134 -9.83 31.60 21.73
C ALA A 134 -10.24 32.75 22.67
N PRO A 135 -11.12 32.52 23.67
CA PRO A 135 -11.89 31.29 23.93
C PRO A 135 -13.23 31.24 23.17
N CYS A 136 -13.61 32.30 22.45
CA CYS A 136 -14.95 32.48 21.87
C CYS A 136 -15.32 31.40 20.85
N PHE A 137 -14.35 30.93 20.05
CA PHE A 137 -14.57 29.87 19.06
C PHE A 137 -15.05 28.58 19.74
N ARG A 138 -14.39 28.17 20.83
CA ARG A 138 -14.80 26.99 21.59
C ARG A 138 -16.18 27.18 22.20
N ILE A 139 -16.41 28.30 22.89
CA ILE A 139 -17.67 28.57 23.60
C ILE A 139 -18.87 28.47 22.64
N HIS A 140 -18.77 29.07 21.45
CA HIS A 140 -19.85 29.04 20.46
C HIS A 140 -20.14 27.63 19.92
N HIS A 141 -19.13 26.77 19.81
CA HIS A 141 -19.27 25.42 19.25
C HIS A 141 -19.46 24.31 20.31
N THR A 142 -19.41 24.64 21.61
CA THR A 142 -19.66 23.68 22.70
C THR A 142 -21.02 23.84 23.38
N HIS A 143 -21.70 24.98 23.21
CA HIS A 143 -22.98 25.29 23.85
C HIS A 143 -24.11 25.47 22.81
N GLN A 144 -24.31 24.47 21.94
CA GLN A 144 -25.52 24.40 21.10
C GLN A 144 -26.77 24.17 21.95
#